data_AF-A0A1Q7JVW5-F1
#
_entry.id   AF-A0A1Q7JVW5-F1
#
_cell.length_a   1.000
_cell.length_b   1.000
_cell.length_c   1.000
_cell.angle_alpha   90.00
_cell.angle_beta   90.00
_cell.angle_gamma   90.00
#
_symmetry.space_group_name_H-M   'P 1'
#
loop_
_entity.id
_entity.type
_entity.pdbx_description
1 polymer ?
#
loop_
_entity_poly.entity_id
_entity_poly.type
_entity_poly.pdbx_seq_one_letter_code
_entity_poly.pdbx_strand_id
1 'polypeptide(L)' 'MKYRSRTDITKEILDAANGGTTKTKIMYKAYLSYAQLQEYLGMLIENGLIRQNSPEMTFITTAKGVHYLKVYDQMSE' A
#
# COMPACT_ATOMS: atom_id res chain seq x y z
N MET A 1 5.72 4.33 -22.33
CA MET A 1 5.19 3.49 -21.23
C MET A 1 6.05 3.76 -20.00
N LYS A 2 5.48 4.32 -18.93
CA LYS A 2 6.19 4.47 -17.66
C LYS A 2 6.06 3.13 -16.93
N TYR A 3 7.17 2.40 -16.79
CA TYR A 3 7.17 1.18 -15.98
C TYR A 3 6.93 1.57 -14.52
N ARG A 4 5.96 0.94 -13.86
CA ARG A 4 5.75 1.14 -12.42
C ARG A 4 6.85 0.43 -11.66
N SER A 5 7.59 1.18 -10.86
CA SER A 5 8.58 0.63 -9.95
C SER A 5 7.90 -0.04 -8.74
N ARG A 6 8.67 -0.84 -7.98
CA ARG A 6 8.20 -1.38 -6.69
C ARG A 6 7.78 -0.28 -5.72
N THR A 7 8.47 0.86 -5.79
CA THR A 7 8.19 2.05 -4.99
C THR A 7 6.86 2.70 -5.39
N ASP A 8 6.57 2.76 -6.70
CA ASP A 8 5.28 3.28 -7.20
C ASP A 8 4.12 2.40 -6.75
N ILE A 9 4.26 1.08 -6.87
CA ILE A 9 3.25 0.13 -6.40
C ILE A 9 3.06 0.25 -4.88
N THR A 10 4.15 0.38 -4.13
CA THR A 10 4.10 0.59 -2.68
C THR A 10 3.33 1.86 -2.34
N LYS A 11 3.61 2.97 -3.04
CA LYS A 11 2.88 4.22 -2.87
C LYS A 11 1.39 4.03 -3.14
N GLU A 12 1.01 3.45 -4.27
CA GLU A 12 -0.39 3.24 -4.64
C GLU A 12 -1.15 2.39 -3.61
N ILE A 13 -0.52 1.34 -3.07
CA ILE A 13 -1.13 0.52 -2.02
C ILE A 13 -1.31 1.31 -0.72
N LEU A 14 -0.27 2.04 -0.27
CA LEU A 14 -0.33 2.84 0.94
C LEU A 14 -1.33 3.99 0.83
N ASP A 15 -1.44 4.62 -0.33
CA ASP A 15 -2.44 5.66 -0.57
C ASP A 15 -3.86 5.07 -0.61
N ALA A 16 -4.05 3.92 -1.27
CA ALA A 16 -5.34 3.23 -1.29
C ALA A 16 -5.82 2.79 0.11
N ALA A 17 -4.90 2.44 1.00
CA ALA A 17 -5.16 2.02 2.37
C ALA A 17 -5.15 3.18 3.39
N ASN A 18 -4.88 4.42 2.96
CA ASN A 18 -4.93 5.59 3.84
C ASN A 18 -6.40 5.87 4.23
N GLY A 19 -6.71 5.77 5.52
CA GLY A 19 -8.09 5.82 6.03
C GLY A 19 -8.83 4.48 6.06
N GLY A 20 -8.18 3.38 5.67
CA GLY A 20 -8.71 2.03 5.78
C GLY A 20 -9.53 1.56 4.58
N THR A 21 -9.21 0.36 4.09
CA THR A 21 -9.85 -0.18 2.89
C THR A 21 -9.77 -1.71 2.83
N THR A 22 -10.47 -2.35 1.89
CA THR A 22 -10.42 -3.81 1.70
C THR A 22 -9.34 -4.21 0.68
N LYS A 23 -8.87 -5.47 0.72
CA LYS A 23 -7.92 -6.01 -0.28
C LYS A 23 -8.40 -5.77 -1.72
N THR A 24 -9.69 -6.00 -1.98
CA THR A 24 -10.28 -5.81 -3.31
C THR A 24 -10.14 -4.37 -3.79
N LYS A 25 -10.41 -3.37 -2.95
CA LYS A 25 -10.25 -1.96 -3.31
C LYS A 25 -8.80 -1.58 -3.59
N ILE A 26 -7.85 -2.13 -2.82
CA ILE A 26 -6.41 -1.94 -3.09
C ILE A 26 -6.04 -2.54 -4.44
N MET A 27 -6.50 -3.77 -4.70
CA MET A 27 -6.21 -4.49 -5.94
C MET A 27 -6.62 -3.68 -7.18
N TYR A 28 -7.84 -3.13 -7.16
CA TYR A 28 -8.36 -2.31 -8.25
C TYR A 28 -7.64 -0.96 -8.36
N LYS A 29 -7.35 -0.29 -7.23
CA LYS A 29 -6.64 1.01 -7.25
C LYS A 29 -5.19 0.89 -7.71
N ALA A 30 -4.50 -0.17 -7.28
CA ALA A 30 -3.09 -0.39 -7.58
C ALA A 30 -2.88 -1.28 -8.82
N TYR A 31 -3.94 -1.66 -9.54
CA TYR A 31 -3.90 -2.55 -10.72
C TYR A 31 -3.01 -3.79 -10.50
N LEU A 32 -3.23 -4.50 -9.39
CA LEU A 32 -2.47 -5.69 -9.03
C LEU A 32 -3.28 -6.95 -9.25
N SER A 33 -2.61 -8.06 -9.55
CA SER A 33 -3.23 -9.38 -9.38
C SER A 33 -3.34 -9.73 -7.90
N TYR A 34 -4.19 -10.72 -7.58
CA TYR A 34 -4.31 -11.22 -6.20
C TYR A 34 -2.97 -11.67 -5.63
N ALA A 35 -2.17 -12.42 -6.42
CA ALA A 35 -0.87 -12.93 -6.00
C ALA A 35 0.11 -11.79 -5.69
N GLN A 36 0.21 -10.79 -6.57
CA GLN A 36 1.04 -9.62 -6.34
C GLN A 36 0.59 -8.87 -5.09
N LEU A 37 -0.72 -8.65 -4.92
CA LEU A 37 -1.22 -7.96 -3.74
C LEU A 37 -0.87 -8.69 -2.44
N GLN A 38 -0.96 -10.03 -2.38
CA GLN A 38 -0.57 -10.76 -1.17
C GLN A 38 0.92 -10.58 -0.85
N GLU A 39 1.79 -10.64 -1.85
CA GLU A 39 3.24 -10.45 -1.67
C GLU A 39 3.54 -9.05 -1.12
N TYR A 40 2.97 -8.01 -1.73
CA TYR A 40 3.15 -6.64 -1.26
C TYR A 40 2.54 -6.43 0.13
N LEU A 41 1.32 -6.91 0.40
CA LEU A 41 0.71 -6.77 1.72
C LEU A 41 1.55 -7.46 2.81
N GLY A 42 2.07 -8.66 2.55
CA GLY A 42 2.98 -9.35 3.47
C GLY A 42 4.20 -8.48 3.79
N MET A 43 4.90 -8.02 2.75
CA MET A 43 6.07 -7.13 2.90
C MET A 43 5.72 -5.84 3.67
N LEU A 44 4.61 -5.19 3.34
CA LEU A 44 4.22 -3.92 3.97
C LEU A 44 3.79 -4.08 5.43
N ILE A 45 3.18 -5.21 5.78
CA ILE A 45 2.82 -5.54 7.17
C ILE A 45 4.08 -5.85 7.98
N GLU A 46 4.98 -6.69 7.46
CA GLU A 46 6.26 -7.00 8.10
C GLU A 46 7.10 -5.74 8.34
N ASN A 47 7.08 -4.79 7.40
CA ASN A 47 7.76 -3.51 7.53
C ASN A 47 7.00 -2.48 8.38
N GLY A 48 5.80 -2.80 8.87
CA GLY A 48 4.97 -1.92 9.69
C GLY A 48 4.44 -0.69 8.95
N LEU A 49 4.37 -0.72 7.62
CA LEU A 49 3.82 0.35 6.78
C LEU A 49 2.30 0.25 6.65
N ILE A 50 1.75 -0.96 6.76
CA ILE A 50 0.32 -1.26 6.80
C ILE A 50 0.00 -2.11 8.03
N ARG A 51 -1.18 -1.89 8.61
CA ARG A 51 -1.78 -2.76 9.61
C ARG A 51 -3.04 -3.39 9.05
N GLN A 52 -3.21 -4.70 9.26
CA GLN A 52 -4.49 -5.36 9.04
C GLN A 52 -5.37 -5.21 10.29
N ASN A 53 -6.59 -4.71 10.11
CA ASN A 53 -7.62 -4.73 11.12
C ASN A 53 -8.49 -5.98 10.92
N SER A 54 -8.41 -6.87 11.90
CA SER A 54 -9.35 -7.98 12.08
C SER A 54 -10.30 -7.60 13.23
N PRO A 55 -11.63 -7.80 13.10
CA PRO A 55 -12.35 -8.64 12.14
C PRO A 55 -12.77 -7.99 10.82
N GLU A 56 -12.56 -6.68 10.62
CA GLU A 56 -13.14 -5.94 9.48
C GLU A 56 -12.50 -6.29 8.12
N MET A 57 -11.47 -7.14 8.10
CA MET A 57 -10.68 -7.50 6.91
C MET A 57 -10.20 -6.26 6.12
N THR A 58 -9.90 -5.19 6.85
CA THR A 58 -9.42 -3.94 6.28
C THR A 58 -7.93 -3.75 6.53
N PHE A 59 -7.30 -2.95 5.68
CA PHE A 59 -5.90 -2.59 5.70
C PHE A 59 -5.82 -1.09 5.87
N ILE A 60 -5.05 -0.64 6.85
CA ILE A 60 -4.87 0.76 7.20
C ILE A 60 -3.39 1.10 7.12
N THR A 61 -3.07 2.18 6.41
CA THR A 61 -1.73 2.74 6.38
C THR A 61 -1.35 3.28 7.76
N THR A 62 -0.20 2.85 8.29
CA THR A 62 0.27 3.27 9.61
C THR A 62 0.89 4.66 9.55
N ALA A 63 1.21 5.25 10.71
CA ALA A 63 1.99 6.50 10.76
C ALA A 63 3.34 6.37 10.03
N LYS A 64 3.99 5.20 10.10
CA LYS A 64 5.23 4.90 9.36
C LYS A 64 4.98 4.88 7.85
N GLY A 65 3.87 4.28 7.41
CA GLY A 65 3.44 4.30 6.01
C GLY A 65 3.13 5.70 5.49
N VAL A 66 2.48 6.54 6.29
CA VAL A 66 2.23 7.95 5.94
C VAL A 66 3.54 8.73 5.83
N HIS A 67 4.50 8.49 6.73
CA HIS A 67 5.83 9.10 6.63
C HIS A 67 6.55 8.68 5.35
N TYR A 68 6.49 7.39 4.99
CA TYR A 68 7.02 6.88 3.73
C TYR A 68 6.44 7.61 2.52
N LEU A 69 5.12 7.80 2.47
CA LEU A 69 4.46 8.55 1.39
C LEU A 69 4.98 9.98 1.27
N LYS A 70 5.14 10.69 2.40
CA LYS A 70 5.67 12.06 2.41
C LYS A 70 7.09 12.13 1.84
N VAL A 71 7.97 11.21 2.24
CA VAL A 71 9.34 11.16 1.75
C VAL A 71 9.36 10.84 0.25
N TYR A 72 8.52 9.90 -0.20
CA TYR A 72 8.40 9.57 -1.62
C TYR A 72 8.01 10.80 -2.46
N ASP A 73 7.00 11.57 -2.00
CA ASP A 73 6.55 12.76 -2.72
C ASP A 73 7.67 13.81 -2.82
N GLN A 74 8.46 14.01 -1.76
CA GLN A 74 9.63 14.91 -1.75
C GLN A 74 10.78 14.49 -2.68
N MET A 75 10.92 13.20 -2.98
CA MET A 75 11.94 12.68 -3.90
C MET A 75 11.48 12.67 -5.36
N SER A 76 10.19 12.91 -5.60
CA SER A 76 9.57 12.95 -6.93
C SER A 76 9.42 14.36 -7.50
N GLU A 77 9.84 15.38 -6.74
CA GLU A 77 10.09 16.77 -7.17
C GLU A 77 11.51 16.93 -7.70
#